data_AF-A0A3S7KCL2-F1
#
_entry.id   AF-A0A3S7KCL2-F1
#
_cell.length_a   1.000
_cell.length_b   1.000
_cell.length_c   1.000
_cell.angle_alpha   90.00
_cell.angle_beta   90.00
_cell.angle_gamma   90.00
#
_symmetry.space_group_name_H-M   'P 1'
#
loop_
_entity.id
_entity.type
_entity.pdbx_description
1 polymer ?
#
loop_
_entity_poly.entity_id
_entity_poly.type
_entity_poly.pdbx_seq_one_letter_code
_entity_poly.pdbx_strand_id
1 'polypeptide(L)'
;MLDWSTIVGALVGGATVVVAILAWRTARRATEIAQTATEIARHQRQEDRDAHARILGRLLLSEVTALPARLAALGKVPAVAVEISGDAIRIRSAAALEHLLEEGQFSVLPSAERVEARIHELPDRLGDDLATLISHSRSLNDVVRRMRSRLVTTERPNVSPPVLVGYRGRAQDFELLEDEIQFFKTLAIEYANDFREFVGVPKEDYSRFA
;
A
#
# COMPACT_ATOMS: atom_id res chain seq x y z
N MET A 1 55.99 13.39 64.61
CA MET A 1 56.24 13.85 63.23
C MET A 1 55.02 13.43 62.42
N LEU A 2 54.33 14.38 61.79
CA LEU A 2 53.22 14.06 60.89
C LEU A 2 53.81 13.41 59.64
N ASP A 3 53.43 12.15 59.39
CA ASP A 3 53.92 11.38 58.24
C ASP A 3 53.50 12.05 56.94
N TRP A 4 54.49 12.31 56.06
CA TRP A 4 54.32 12.94 54.75
C TRP A 4 53.29 12.20 53.87
N SER A 5 53.16 10.88 54.05
CA SER A 5 52.15 10.03 53.40
C SER A 5 50.71 10.42 53.75
N THR A 6 50.47 10.94 54.95
CA THR A 6 49.13 11.35 55.42
C THR A 6 48.67 12.64 54.75
N ILE A 7 49.61 13.59 54.55
CA ILE A 7 49.35 14.86 53.88
C ILE A 7 49.08 14.63 52.39
N VAL A 8 49.90 13.81 51.74
CA VAL A 8 49.70 13.46 50.32
C VAL A 8 48.41 12.66 50.12
N GLY A 9 48.08 11.73 51.01
CA GLY A 9 46.83 10.97 50.97
C GLY A 9 45.58 11.83 51.14
N ALA A 10 45.60 12.82 52.04
CA ALA A 10 44.51 13.76 52.23
C ALA A 10 44.29 14.68 51.01
N LEU A 11 45.39 15.12 50.38
CA LEU A 11 45.34 15.99 49.20
C LEU A 11 44.79 15.25 47.96
N VAL A 12 45.24 14.00 47.74
CA VAL A 12 44.72 13.14 46.66
C VAL A 12 43.26 12.74 46.93
N GLY A 13 42.91 12.39 48.17
CA GLY A 13 41.53 12.08 48.56
C GLY A 13 40.59 13.26 48.35
N GLY A 14 41.00 14.47 48.73
CA GLY A 14 40.25 15.71 48.49
C GLY A 14 40.07 16.03 47.01
N ALA A 15 41.12 15.88 46.20
CA ALA A 15 41.04 16.06 44.75
C ALA A 15 40.08 15.06 44.10
N THR A 16 40.07 13.80 44.56
CA THR A 16 39.19 12.75 44.03
C THR A 16 37.72 13.04 44.33
N VAL A 17 37.41 13.55 45.53
CA VAL A 17 36.04 13.94 45.91
C VAL A 17 35.56 15.14 45.09
N VAL A 18 36.41 16.14 44.86
CA VAL A 18 36.06 17.30 44.02
C VAL A 18 35.77 16.87 42.58
N VAL A 19 36.61 15.99 42.01
CA VAL A 19 36.39 15.44 40.66
C VAL A 19 35.10 14.63 40.60
N ALA A 20 34.79 13.82 41.61
CA ALA A 20 33.55 13.06 41.68
C ALA A 20 32.31 13.97 41.73
N ILE A 21 32.36 15.05 42.50
CA ILE A 21 31.26 16.04 42.58
C ILE A 21 31.10 16.77 41.24
N LEU A 22 32.20 17.17 40.59
CA LEU A 22 32.16 17.81 39.29
C LEU A 22 31.60 16.87 38.22
N ALA A 23 32.03 15.60 38.22
CA ALA A 23 31.54 14.57 37.31
C ALA A 23 30.05 14.32 37.53
N TRP A 24 29.59 14.21 38.78
CA TRP A 24 28.18 14.03 39.09
C TRP A 24 27.31 15.21 38.62
N ARG A 25 27.79 16.44 38.83
CA ARG A 25 27.09 17.66 38.39
C ARG A 25 27.04 17.78 36.87
N THR A 26 28.09 17.33 36.18
CA THR A 26 28.19 17.32 34.72
C THR A 26 27.32 16.22 34.12
N ALA A 27 27.32 15.02 34.71
CA ALA A 27 26.47 13.90 34.32
C ALA A 27 24.98 14.24 34.45
N ARG A 28 24.58 14.91 35.54
CA ARG A 28 23.17 15.31 35.75
C ARG A 28 22.71 16.33 34.70
N ARG A 29 23.54 17.33 34.40
CA ARG A 29 23.27 18.31 33.32
C ARG A 29 23.25 17.66 31.94
N ALA A 30 24.15 16.72 31.66
CA ALA A 30 24.15 16.00 30.39
C ALA A 30 22.90 15.13 30.22
N THR A 31 22.38 14.55 31.31
CA THR A 31 21.14 13.75 31.30
C THR A 31 19.92 14.63 31.06
N GLU A 32 19.84 15.81 31.69
CA GLU A 32 18.76 16.79 31.45
C GLU A 32 18.79 17.30 30.00
N ILE A 33 19.97 17.65 29.47
CA ILE A 33 20.11 18.08 28.06
C ILE A 33 19.75 16.95 27.09
N ALA A 34 20.14 15.71 27.39
CA ALA A 34 19.78 14.55 26.58
C ALA A 34 18.27 14.29 26.59
N GLN A 35 17.59 14.46 27.73
CA GLN A 35 16.13 14.34 27.82
C GLN A 35 15.43 15.41 26.98
N THR A 36 15.82 16.67 27.13
CA THR A 36 15.24 17.78 26.35
C THR A 36 15.54 17.65 24.86
N ALA A 37 16.76 17.27 24.48
CA ALA A 37 17.11 17.01 23.09
C ALA A 37 16.34 15.82 22.51
N THR A 38 16.08 14.78 23.32
CA THR A 38 15.26 13.63 22.91
C THR A 38 13.81 14.05 22.72
N GLU A 39 13.27 14.91 23.58
CA GLU A 39 11.90 15.43 23.49
C GLU A 39 11.74 16.34 22.26
N ILE A 40 12.66 17.29 22.04
CA ILE A 40 12.68 18.15 20.85
C ILE A 40 12.83 17.31 19.57
N ALA A 41 13.76 16.34 19.56
CA ALA A 41 13.96 15.46 18.42
C ALA A 41 12.77 14.51 18.19
N ARG A 42 11.98 14.19 19.22
CA ARG A 42 10.72 13.44 19.08
C ARG A 42 9.64 14.31 18.46
N HIS A 43 9.47 15.54 18.94
CA HIS A 43 8.51 16.49 18.37
C HIS A 43 8.82 16.80 16.90
N GLN A 44 10.08 17.11 16.56
CA GLN A 44 10.49 17.33 15.18
C GLN A 44 10.27 16.09 14.30
N ARG A 45 10.62 14.89 14.79
CA ARG A 45 10.36 13.64 14.06
C ARG A 45 8.87 13.41 13.80
N GLN A 46 7.99 13.80 14.73
CA GLN A 46 6.55 13.68 14.56
C GLN A 46 6.03 14.68 13.52
N GLU A 47 6.44 15.94 13.60
CA GLU A 47 6.06 16.98 12.63
C GLU A 47 6.52 16.64 11.21
N ASP A 48 7.76 16.17 11.06
CA ASP A 48 8.30 15.73 9.76
C ASP A 48 7.55 14.52 9.22
N ARG A 49 7.21 13.55 10.10
CA ARG A 49 6.42 12.37 9.70
C ARG A 49 5.03 12.77 9.23
N ASP A 50 4.35 13.65 9.94
CA ASP A 50 3.02 14.13 9.56
C ASP A 50 3.03 14.89 8.23
N ALA A 51 4.07 15.71 8.00
CA ALA A 51 4.24 16.41 6.74
C ALA A 51 4.46 15.44 5.57
N HIS A 52 5.34 14.45 5.74
CA HIS A 52 5.57 13.41 4.75
C HIS A 52 4.33 12.56 4.47
N ALA A 53 3.59 12.18 5.51
CA ALA A 53 2.34 11.42 5.41
C ALA A 53 1.30 12.18 4.56
N ARG A 54 1.15 13.49 4.76
CA ARG A 54 0.24 14.32 3.95
C ARG A 54 0.69 14.46 2.51
N ILE A 55 1.99 14.60 2.25
CA ILE A 55 2.54 14.66 0.88
C ILE A 55 2.27 13.34 0.16
N LEU A 56 2.57 12.22 0.82
CA LEU A 56 2.29 10.88 0.31
C LEU A 56 0.80 10.69 0.06
N GLY A 57 -0.04 11.12 1.01
CA GLY A 57 -1.49 11.12 0.88
C GLY A 57 -1.97 11.85 -0.37
N ARG A 58 -1.50 13.08 -0.59
CA ARG A 58 -1.85 13.88 -1.77
C ARG A 58 -1.36 13.28 -3.08
N LEU A 59 -0.20 12.64 -3.08
CA LEU A 59 0.35 11.97 -4.25
C LEU A 59 -0.53 10.80 -4.69
N LEU A 60 -1.08 10.04 -3.73
CA LEU A 60 -1.88 8.84 -3.99
C LEU A 60 -3.38 9.13 -4.14
N LEU A 61 -3.83 10.35 -3.83
CA LEU A 61 -5.25 10.69 -3.74
C LEU A 61 -6.04 10.34 -4.99
N SER A 62 -5.57 10.75 -6.18
CA SER A 62 -6.30 10.52 -7.43
C SER A 62 -6.40 9.03 -7.76
N GLU A 63 -5.35 8.26 -7.47
CA GLU A 63 -5.30 6.82 -7.73
C GLU A 63 -6.25 6.07 -6.80
N VAL A 64 -6.18 6.34 -5.48
CA VAL A 64 -7.02 5.71 -4.46
C VAL A 64 -8.50 6.06 -4.68
N THR A 65 -8.81 7.32 -4.99
CA THR A 65 -10.21 7.76 -5.15
C THR A 65 -10.86 7.30 -6.45
N ALA A 66 -10.07 7.04 -7.50
CA ALA A 66 -10.56 6.51 -8.76
C ALA A 66 -10.68 4.97 -8.75
N LEU A 67 -10.02 4.29 -7.80
CA LEU A 67 -9.95 2.83 -7.75
C LEU A 67 -11.34 2.15 -7.73
N PRO A 68 -12.33 2.57 -6.90
CA PRO A 68 -13.65 1.96 -6.92
C PRO A 68 -14.32 1.99 -8.30
N ALA A 69 -14.22 3.13 -9.00
CA ALA A 69 -14.82 3.30 -10.32
C ALA A 69 -14.12 2.44 -11.38
N ARG A 70 -12.79 2.33 -11.32
CA ARG A 70 -12.00 1.47 -12.22
C ARG A 70 -12.34 -0.01 -12.01
N LEU A 71 -12.40 -0.47 -10.76
CA LEU A 71 -12.78 -1.85 -10.45
C LEU A 71 -14.23 -2.16 -10.87
N ALA A 72 -15.16 -1.22 -10.64
CA ALA A 72 -16.53 -1.36 -11.10
C ALA A 72 -16.66 -1.42 -12.64
N ALA A 73 -15.79 -0.73 -13.37
CA ALA A 73 -15.74 -0.81 -14.84
C ALA A 73 -15.20 -2.17 -15.29
N LEU A 74 -14.10 -2.64 -14.70
CA LEU A 74 -13.51 -3.96 -15.01
C LEU A 74 -14.49 -5.09 -14.74
N GLY A 75 -15.21 -5.07 -13.60
CA GLY A 75 -16.16 -6.10 -13.21
C GLY A 75 -17.38 -6.24 -14.12
N LYS A 76 -17.71 -5.22 -14.94
CA LYS A 76 -18.84 -5.29 -15.89
C LYS A 76 -18.48 -6.04 -17.17
N VAL A 77 -17.20 -6.14 -17.52
CA VAL A 77 -16.76 -6.69 -18.80
C VAL A 77 -17.01 -8.20 -18.94
N PRO A 78 -16.74 -9.05 -17.92
CA PRO A 78 -17.01 -10.49 -18.02
C PRO A 78 -18.45 -10.81 -18.42
N ALA A 79 -19.43 -10.14 -17.82
CA ALA A 79 -20.86 -10.34 -18.06
C ALA A 79 -21.30 -10.06 -19.51
N VAL A 80 -20.59 -9.17 -20.22
CA VAL A 80 -20.90 -8.84 -21.63
C VAL A 80 -20.01 -9.61 -22.61
N ALA A 81 -18.80 -9.99 -22.19
CA ALA A 81 -17.80 -10.57 -23.06
C ALA A 81 -17.89 -12.10 -23.14
N VAL A 82 -18.41 -12.76 -22.10
CA VAL A 82 -18.40 -14.21 -21.96
C VAL A 82 -19.77 -14.74 -21.56
N GLU A 83 -20.12 -15.89 -22.11
CA GLU A 83 -21.27 -16.69 -21.72
C GLU A 83 -20.79 -18.03 -21.20
N ILE A 84 -21.22 -18.36 -19.99
CA ILE A 84 -20.87 -19.59 -19.29
C ILE A 84 -22.15 -20.42 -19.18
N SER A 85 -22.11 -21.66 -19.65
CA SER A 85 -23.22 -22.60 -19.54
C SER A 85 -22.69 -23.96 -19.07
N GLY A 86 -22.80 -24.20 -17.77
CA GLY A 86 -22.05 -25.29 -17.12
C GLY A 86 -20.55 -25.06 -17.28
N ASP A 87 -19.82 -26.07 -17.76
CA ASP A 87 -18.38 -25.97 -18.05
C ASP A 87 -18.06 -25.37 -19.43
N ALA A 88 -19.07 -25.12 -20.26
CA ALA A 88 -18.86 -24.55 -21.59
C ALA A 88 -18.69 -23.03 -21.53
N ILE A 89 -17.60 -22.54 -22.12
CA ILE A 89 -17.25 -21.12 -22.17
C ILE A 89 -17.37 -20.65 -23.61
N ARG A 90 -18.24 -19.68 -23.85
CA ARG A 90 -18.42 -19.04 -25.15
C ARG A 90 -18.03 -17.57 -25.05
N ILE A 91 -17.04 -17.16 -25.85
CA ILE A 91 -16.65 -15.75 -25.96
C ILE A 91 -17.66 -15.06 -26.89
N ARG A 92 -18.43 -14.12 -26.35
CA ARG A 92 -19.39 -13.28 -27.10
C ARG A 92 -18.72 -12.07 -27.74
N SER A 93 -17.77 -11.47 -27.03
CA SER A 93 -16.99 -10.33 -27.51
C SER A 93 -15.51 -10.52 -27.22
N ALA A 94 -14.76 -10.96 -28.24
CA ALA A 94 -13.32 -11.13 -28.14
C ALA A 94 -12.60 -9.82 -27.80
N ALA A 95 -12.97 -8.72 -28.47
CA ALA A 95 -12.35 -7.41 -28.25
C ALA A 95 -12.56 -6.89 -26.81
N ALA A 96 -13.76 -7.08 -26.24
CA ALA A 96 -14.02 -6.67 -24.86
C ALA A 96 -13.21 -7.51 -23.86
N LEU A 97 -13.15 -8.83 -24.07
CA LEU A 97 -12.36 -9.71 -23.22
C LEU A 97 -10.85 -9.42 -23.34
N GLU A 98 -10.34 -9.22 -24.55
CA GLU A 98 -8.94 -8.85 -24.78
C GLU A 98 -8.59 -7.53 -24.11
N HIS A 99 -9.46 -6.51 -24.23
CA HIS A 99 -9.26 -5.23 -23.59
C HIS A 99 -9.24 -5.33 -22.05
N LEU A 100 -10.20 -6.06 -21.46
CA LEU A 100 -10.21 -6.34 -20.02
C LEU A 100 -8.91 -6.99 -19.57
N LEU A 101 -8.47 -8.01 -20.32
CA LEU A 101 -7.28 -8.74 -19.95
C LEU A 101 -6.04 -7.86 -20.13
N GLU A 102 -5.96 -7.05 -21.18
CA GLU A 102 -4.88 -6.08 -21.38
C GLU A 102 -4.80 -5.05 -20.27
N GLU A 103 -5.92 -4.44 -19.90
CA GLU A 103 -5.97 -3.44 -18.84
C GLU A 103 -5.64 -4.06 -17.48
N GLY A 104 -6.26 -5.19 -17.14
CA GLY A 104 -6.10 -5.86 -15.85
C GLY A 104 -4.74 -6.54 -15.65
N GLN A 105 -3.86 -6.57 -16.66
CA GLN A 105 -2.47 -7.05 -16.49
C GLN A 105 -1.56 -6.01 -15.84
N PHE A 106 -1.98 -4.74 -15.85
CA PHE A 106 -1.26 -3.65 -15.23
C PHE A 106 -1.83 -3.35 -13.86
N SER A 107 -0.96 -2.92 -12.95
CA SER A 107 -1.39 -2.50 -11.61
C SER A 107 -2.48 -1.43 -11.71
N VAL A 108 -3.53 -1.60 -10.91
CA VAL A 108 -4.55 -0.56 -10.70
C VAL A 108 -4.10 0.47 -9.67
N LEU A 109 -2.99 0.20 -8.97
CA LEU A 109 -2.35 1.05 -7.96
C LEU A 109 -0.85 1.27 -8.23
N PRO A 110 -0.44 1.70 -9.45
CA PRO A 110 0.96 1.77 -9.83
C PRO A 110 1.76 2.79 -9.01
N SER A 111 1.12 3.86 -8.53
CA SER A 111 1.77 4.89 -7.71
C SER A 111 1.97 4.40 -6.29
N ALA A 112 0.96 3.75 -5.70
CA ALA A 112 1.04 3.14 -4.37
C ALA A 112 2.14 2.07 -4.31
N GLU A 113 2.23 1.21 -5.34
CA GLU A 113 3.30 0.20 -5.45
C GLU A 113 4.70 0.84 -5.51
N ARG A 114 4.87 1.98 -6.18
CA ARG A 114 6.17 2.69 -6.24
C ARG A 114 6.59 3.28 -4.92
N VAL A 115 5.64 3.58 -4.03
CA VAL A 115 5.89 4.16 -2.71
C VAL A 115 5.66 3.16 -1.58
N GLU A 116 5.59 1.86 -1.88
CA GLU A 116 5.39 0.77 -0.91
C GLU A 116 6.36 0.88 0.28
N ALA A 117 7.63 1.19 0.02
CA ALA A 117 8.64 1.37 1.07
C ALA A 117 8.33 2.52 2.05
N ARG A 118 7.43 3.43 1.68
CA ARG A 118 7.07 4.65 2.43
C ARG A 118 5.66 4.60 3.01
N ILE A 119 4.88 3.54 2.80
CA ILE A 119 3.51 3.45 3.33
C ILE A 119 3.47 3.48 4.86
N HIS A 120 4.55 3.07 5.52
CA HIS A 120 4.73 3.19 6.97
C HIS A 120 4.79 4.65 7.46
N GLU A 121 4.97 5.63 6.56
CA GLU A 121 4.86 7.05 6.88
C GLU A 121 3.39 7.46 7.09
N LEU A 122 2.42 6.75 6.52
CA LEU A 122 0.99 6.96 6.74
C LEU A 122 0.57 6.57 8.17
N PRO A 123 -0.60 7.02 8.65
CA PRO A 123 -1.21 6.47 9.85
C PRO A 123 -1.37 4.95 9.74
N ASP A 124 -1.07 4.23 10.82
CA ASP A 124 -0.95 2.76 10.82
C ASP A 124 -2.10 2.07 10.07
N ARG A 125 -3.36 2.40 10.39
CA ARG A 125 -4.53 1.83 9.71
C ARG A 125 -4.51 2.06 8.20
N LEU A 126 -4.19 3.28 7.75
CA LEU A 126 -4.15 3.60 6.32
C LEU A 126 -2.98 2.91 5.62
N GLY A 127 -1.83 2.79 6.29
CA GLY A 127 -0.67 2.05 5.77
C GLY A 127 -0.99 0.56 5.56
N ASP A 128 -1.61 -0.07 6.56
CA ASP A 128 -2.01 -1.49 6.53
C ASP A 128 -3.10 -1.77 5.48
N ASP A 129 -4.12 -0.91 5.43
CA ASP A 129 -5.19 -1.01 4.43
C ASP A 129 -4.63 -0.80 3.01
N LEU A 130 -3.72 0.16 2.81
CA LEU A 130 -3.05 0.37 1.52
C LEU A 130 -2.19 -0.82 1.09
N ALA A 131 -1.46 -1.42 2.03
CA ALA A 131 -0.69 -2.64 1.77
C ALA A 131 -1.61 -3.78 1.31
N THR A 132 -2.77 -3.90 1.94
CA THR A 132 -3.82 -4.86 1.57
C THR A 132 -4.32 -4.61 0.15
N LEU A 133 -4.62 -3.36 -0.21
CA LEU A 133 -5.03 -3.00 -1.56
C LEU A 133 -3.94 -3.27 -2.62
N ILE A 134 -2.67 -3.00 -2.30
CA ILE A 134 -1.53 -3.34 -3.17
C ILE A 134 -1.46 -4.85 -3.40
N SER A 135 -1.66 -5.65 -2.35
CA SER A 135 -1.71 -7.11 -2.46
C SER A 135 -2.82 -7.58 -3.41
N HIS A 136 -4.03 -7.03 -3.29
CA HIS A 136 -5.15 -7.35 -4.19
C HIS A 136 -4.93 -6.89 -5.63
N SER A 137 -4.29 -5.73 -5.83
CA SER A 137 -3.85 -5.29 -7.17
C SER A 137 -2.94 -6.33 -7.82
N ARG A 138 -1.96 -6.87 -7.08
CA ARG A 138 -1.06 -7.92 -7.58
C ARG A 138 -1.81 -9.23 -7.85
N SER A 139 -2.70 -9.64 -6.94
CA SER A 139 -3.55 -10.83 -7.08
C SER A 139 -4.41 -10.77 -8.35
N LEU A 140 -5.10 -9.64 -8.56
CA LEU A 140 -5.91 -9.38 -9.75
C LEU A 140 -5.05 -9.50 -11.01
N ASN A 141 -3.89 -8.83 -11.05
CA ASN A 141 -2.97 -8.90 -12.19
C ASN A 141 -2.56 -10.34 -12.51
N ASP A 142 -2.29 -11.16 -11.49
CA ASP A 142 -1.91 -12.56 -11.68
C ASP A 142 -3.06 -13.45 -12.16
N VAL A 143 -4.29 -13.21 -11.68
CA VAL A 143 -5.50 -13.86 -12.23
C VAL A 143 -5.64 -13.50 -13.71
N VAL A 144 -5.61 -12.21 -14.04
CA VAL A 144 -5.78 -11.71 -15.40
C VAL A 144 -4.67 -12.22 -16.34
N ARG A 145 -3.40 -12.23 -15.90
CA ARG A 145 -2.28 -12.78 -16.68
C ARG A 145 -2.47 -14.27 -16.99
N ARG A 146 -2.94 -15.06 -16.01
CA ARG A 146 -3.24 -16.49 -16.21
C ARG A 146 -4.41 -16.69 -17.16
N MET A 147 -5.41 -15.83 -17.12
CA MET A 147 -6.52 -15.89 -18.09
C MET A 147 -6.04 -15.51 -19.49
N ARG A 148 -5.22 -14.47 -19.64
CA ARG A 148 -4.66 -14.06 -20.94
C ARG A 148 -3.86 -15.18 -21.59
N SER A 149 -3.05 -15.91 -20.84
CA SER A 149 -2.27 -17.04 -21.39
C SER A 149 -3.11 -18.23 -21.83
N ARG A 150 -4.40 -18.27 -21.43
CA ARG A 150 -5.37 -19.30 -21.82
C ARG A 150 -6.29 -18.85 -22.96
N LEU A 151 -6.18 -17.60 -23.42
CA LEU A 151 -6.82 -17.18 -24.66
C LEU A 151 -6.12 -17.80 -25.86
N VAL A 152 -6.93 -18.27 -26.80
CA VAL A 152 -6.46 -19.00 -27.97
C VAL A 152 -7.16 -18.47 -29.20
N THR A 153 -6.37 -18.04 -30.15
CA THR A 153 -6.84 -17.62 -31.45
C THR A 153 -6.75 -18.81 -32.40
N THR A 154 -7.88 -19.19 -32.99
CA THR A 154 -7.95 -20.24 -34.01
C THR A 154 -8.35 -19.61 -35.33
N GLU A 155 -7.46 -19.68 -36.31
CA GLU A 155 -7.77 -19.28 -37.68
C GLU A 155 -8.61 -20.38 -38.35
N ARG A 156 -9.71 -19.96 -38.98
CA ARG A 156 -10.58 -20.81 -39.78
C ARG A 156 -10.65 -20.23 -41.18
N PRO A 157 -9.69 -20.57 -42.07
CA PRO A 157 -9.77 -20.14 -43.45
C PRO A 157 -11.10 -20.64 -44.04
N ASN A 158 -11.86 -19.73 -44.63
CA ASN A 158 -13.18 -19.97 -45.27
C ASN A 158 -14.42 -20.01 -44.34
N VAL A 159 -14.33 -19.54 -43.09
CA VAL A 159 -15.51 -19.30 -42.23
C VAL A 159 -15.54 -17.81 -41.85
N SER A 160 -16.73 -17.21 -41.72
CA SER A 160 -16.89 -15.85 -41.18
C SER A 160 -17.43 -15.92 -39.75
N PRO A 161 -16.72 -15.36 -38.74
CA PRO A 161 -15.42 -14.69 -38.85
C PRO A 161 -14.24 -15.66 -39.09
N PRO A 162 -13.19 -15.23 -39.79
CA PRO A 162 -12.02 -16.07 -40.11
C PRO A 162 -11.14 -16.36 -38.90
N VAL A 163 -11.37 -15.65 -37.80
CA VAL A 163 -10.67 -15.79 -36.54
C VAL A 163 -11.69 -16.06 -35.44
N LEU A 164 -11.49 -17.14 -34.71
CA LEU A 164 -12.26 -17.49 -33.53
C LEU A 164 -11.36 -17.41 -32.31
N VAL A 165 -11.75 -16.58 -31.34
CA VAL A 165 -11.12 -16.56 -30.04
C VAL A 165 -11.85 -17.56 -29.15
N GLY A 166 -11.07 -18.46 -28.55
CA GLY A 166 -11.51 -19.42 -27.55
C GLY A 166 -10.76 -19.26 -26.25
N TYR A 167 -11.24 -19.92 -25.21
CA TYR A 167 -10.62 -19.95 -23.90
C TYR A 167 -10.35 -21.41 -23.49
N ARG A 168 -9.09 -21.74 -23.20
CA ARG A 168 -8.68 -23.10 -22.78
C ARG A 168 -8.70 -23.31 -21.25
N GLY A 169 -9.16 -22.32 -20.48
CA GLY A 169 -9.31 -22.45 -19.02
C GLY A 169 -10.66 -23.05 -18.60
N ARG A 170 -11.03 -22.81 -17.35
CA ARG A 170 -12.28 -23.30 -16.75
C ARG A 170 -13.24 -22.14 -16.45
N ALA A 171 -14.52 -22.45 -16.32
CA ALA A 171 -15.54 -21.46 -15.96
C ALA A 171 -15.20 -20.76 -14.63
N GLN A 172 -14.63 -21.52 -13.68
CA GLN A 172 -14.17 -21.01 -12.39
C GLN A 172 -13.12 -19.88 -12.49
N ASP A 173 -12.41 -19.75 -13.62
CA ASP A 173 -11.46 -18.64 -13.77
C ASP A 173 -12.17 -17.28 -13.87
N PHE A 174 -13.37 -17.25 -14.45
CA PHE A 174 -14.20 -16.05 -14.54
C PHE A 174 -14.92 -15.76 -13.23
N GLU A 175 -15.38 -16.80 -12.52
CA GLU A 175 -15.94 -16.67 -11.17
C GLU A 175 -14.89 -16.10 -10.22
N LEU A 176 -13.66 -16.64 -10.25
CA LEU A 176 -12.55 -16.14 -9.43
C LEU A 176 -12.19 -14.68 -9.77
N LEU A 177 -12.21 -14.32 -11.05
CA LEU A 177 -11.97 -12.93 -11.47
C LEU A 177 -13.07 -12.00 -10.94
N GLU A 178 -14.33 -12.40 -11.04
CA GLU A 178 -15.46 -11.63 -10.55
C GLU A 178 -15.40 -11.46 -9.03
N ASP A 179 -15.17 -12.55 -8.29
CA ASP A 179 -15.03 -12.55 -6.83
C ASP A 179 -13.88 -11.63 -6.38
N GLU A 180 -12.70 -11.73 -7.02
CA GLU A 180 -11.55 -10.89 -6.71
C GLU A 180 -11.84 -9.41 -6.98
N ILE A 181 -12.45 -9.09 -8.12
CA ILE A 181 -12.82 -7.70 -8.46
C ILE A 181 -13.83 -7.16 -7.46
N GLN A 182 -14.86 -7.93 -7.11
CA GLN A 182 -15.90 -7.47 -6.17
C GLN A 182 -15.33 -7.26 -4.77
N PHE A 183 -14.54 -8.21 -4.27
CA PHE A 183 -13.90 -8.07 -2.96
C PHE A 183 -12.97 -6.87 -2.91
N PHE A 184 -12.11 -6.71 -3.92
CA PHE A 184 -11.19 -5.59 -4.02
C PHE A 184 -11.93 -4.25 -4.13
N LYS A 185 -13.04 -4.22 -4.86
CA LYS A 185 -13.89 -3.03 -5.00
C LYS A 185 -14.50 -2.61 -3.66
N THR A 186 -15.00 -3.56 -2.87
CA THR A 186 -15.55 -3.27 -1.53
C THR A 186 -14.48 -2.66 -0.62
N LEU A 187 -13.28 -3.25 -0.56
CA LEU A 187 -12.16 -2.69 0.20
C LEU A 187 -11.78 -1.29 -0.29
N ALA A 188 -11.75 -1.09 -1.61
CA ALA A 188 -11.41 0.19 -2.22
C ALA A 188 -12.43 1.29 -1.87
N ILE A 189 -13.73 0.97 -1.79
CA ILE A 189 -14.79 1.92 -1.44
C ILE A 189 -14.62 2.40 0.00
N GLU A 190 -14.42 1.47 0.93
CA GLU A 190 -14.23 1.79 2.34
C GLU A 190 -12.97 2.63 2.54
N TYR A 191 -11.86 2.15 1.98
CA TYR A 191 -10.57 2.83 2.09
C TYR A 191 -10.56 4.22 1.44
N ALA A 192 -11.21 4.41 0.29
CA ALA A 192 -11.18 5.69 -0.41
C ALA A 192 -11.76 6.83 0.43
N ASN A 193 -12.84 6.60 1.18
CA ASN A 193 -13.44 7.64 2.02
C ASN A 193 -12.60 7.96 3.25
N ASP A 194 -11.98 6.95 3.85
CA ASP A 194 -11.05 7.12 4.97
C ASP A 194 -9.79 7.89 4.54
N PHE A 195 -9.28 7.58 3.35
CA PHE A 195 -8.12 8.24 2.78
C PHE A 195 -8.40 9.70 2.41
N ARG A 196 -9.59 9.99 1.86
CA ARG A 196 -10.04 11.36 1.57
C ARG A 196 -10.13 12.21 2.83
N GLU A 197 -10.70 11.66 3.89
CA GLU A 197 -10.79 12.34 5.19
C GLU A 197 -9.39 12.68 5.72
N PHE A 198 -8.45 11.73 5.66
CA PHE A 198 -7.07 11.94 6.08
C PHE A 198 -6.35 13.07 5.32
N VAL A 199 -6.54 13.18 4.00
CA VAL A 199 -5.93 14.26 3.20
C VAL A 199 -6.69 15.59 3.28
N GLY A 200 -7.80 15.65 4.01
CA GLY A 200 -8.64 16.84 4.17
C GLY A 200 -9.57 17.13 2.99
N VAL A 201 -9.98 16.09 2.25
CA VAL A 201 -10.91 16.18 1.11
C VAL A 201 -12.28 15.63 1.53
N PRO A 202 -13.41 16.26 1.14
CA PRO A 202 -14.74 15.76 1.47
C PRO A 202 -14.96 14.33 0.97
N LYS A 203 -15.67 13.50 1.75
CA LYS A 203 -16.08 12.15 1.35
C LYS A 203 -16.91 12.18 0.08
N GLU A 204 -16.81 11.11 -0.71
CA GLU A 204 -17.59 10.92 -1.93
C GLU A 204 -18.58 9.77 -1.74
N ASP A 205 -19.74 9.91 -2.37
CA ASP A 205 -20.72 8.83 -2.42
C ASP A 205 -20.33 7.82 -3.51
N TYR A 206 -19.81 6.67 -3.05
CA TYR A 206 -19.43 5.55 -3.91
C TYR A 206 -20.57 4.51 -4.07
N SER A 207 -21.77 4.76 -3.55
CA SER A 207 -22.91 3.82 -3.63
C SER A 207 -23.25 3.39 -5.07
N ARG A 208 -23.01 4.25 -6.05
CA ARG A 208 -23.16 3.93 -7.49
C ARG A 208 -22.21 2.85 -8.02
N PHE A 209 -21.17 2.52 -7.27
CA PHE A 209 -20.18 1.50 -7.61
C PHE A 209 -20.27 0.27 -6.71
N ALA A 210 -21.05 0.32 -5.62
CA ALA A 210 -21.29 -0.80 -4.71
C ALA A 210 -21.96 -1.96 -5.45
#